data_AF-A0A6P4IHS6-F1
#
_entry.id   AF-A0A6P4IHS6-F1
#
_cell.length_a   1.000
_cell.length_b   1.000
_cell.length_c   1.000
_cell.angle_alpha   90.00
_cell.angle_beta   90.00
_cell.angle_gamma   90.00
#
_symmetry.space_group_name_H-M   'P 1'
#
loop_
_entity.id
_entity.type
_entity.pdbx_description
1 polymer ?
#
loop_
_entity_poly.entity_id
_entity_poly.type
_entity_poly.pdbx_seq_one_letter_code
_entity_poly.pdbx_strand_id
1 'polypeptide(L)'
;MPFFLDGLATFSVGSRNVWDWPCFPLSLPCRYFFSTVLQFQIYRAMCREAGQYIPGDPRKPLHQCDIYRQPAAGNILKKLMAKGASQPWQEVLEETLQDGRLDGSALREYFAPLEEWLRLENLRTNEYVGWNYDGDYCKRSIETAGLQIFGGYYNGGERQGASSSLGILFFWICFYFGTLLI
;
A
#
# COMPACT_ATOMS: atom_id res chain seq x y z
N MET A 1 36.17 -22.53 10.22
CA MET A 1 35.52 -23.26 9.12
C MET A 1 34.58 -22.33 8.37
N PRO A 2 35.06 -21.70 7.29
CA PRO A 2 34.18 -21.15 6.25
C PRO A 2 34.69 -21.57 4.85
N PHE A 3 33.94 -22.40 4.16
CA PHE A 3 34.02 -22.68 2.71
C PHE A 3 32.62 -23.23 2.42
N PHE A 4 31.80 -22.66 1.54
CA PHE A 4 32.06 -22.56 0.11
C PHE A 4 31.03 -21.58 -0.48
N LEU A 5 31.49 -20.42 -0.93
CA LEU A 5 30.82 -19.63 -1.96
C LEU A 5 31.18 -20.27 -3.32
N ASP A 6 30.31 -20.05 -4.30
CA ASP A 6 30.53 -20.24 -5.75
C ASP A 6 30.27 -21.64 -6.32
N GLY A 7 28.98 -21.89 -6.58
CA GLY A 7 28.51 -22.83 -7.58
C GLY A 7 27.50 -22.15 -8.50
N LEU A 8 27.99 -21.55 -9.59
CA LEU A 8 27.20 -21.22 -10.77
C LEU A 8 26.57 -22.51 -11.30
N ALA A 9 25.35 -22.81 -10.88
CA ALA A 9 24.43 -23.64 -11.64
C ALA A 9 23.37 -22.73 -12.22
N THR A 10 23.61 -22.28 -13.45
CA THR A 10 22.54 -21.95 -14.39
C THR A 10 21.73 -23.23 -14.63
N PHE A 11 20.84 -23.56 -13.68
CA PHE A 11 19.84 -24.58 -13.90
C PHE A 11 18.75 -23.98 -14.78
N SER A 12 19.00 -24.02 -16.10
CA SER A 12 17.99 -23.81 -17.11
C SER A 12 17.08 -25.05 -17.14
N VAL A 13 16.07 -25.05 -16.26
CA VAL A 13 14.87 -25.85 -16.50
C VAL A 13 13.79 -24.90 -16.99
N GLY A 14 13.49 -25.04 -18.28
CA GLY A 14 12.22 -24.68 -18.90
C GLY A 14 11.60 -23.34 -18.51
N SER A 15 11.90 -22.28 -19.26
CA SER A 15 11.02 -21.13 -19.54
C SER A 15 9.99 -20.75 -18.47
N ARG A 16 10.44 -20.44 -17.24
CA ARG A 16 9.86 -19.49 -16.28
C ARG A 16 10.72 -19.45 -15.03
N ASN A 17 11.06 -18.24 -14.60
CA ASN A 17 12.17 -18.00 -13.69
C ASN A 17 11.69 -18.00 -12.23
N VAL A 18 12.36 -18.78 -11.37
CA VAL A 18 12.35 -18.58 -9.90
C VAL A 18 12.74 -17.15 -9.50
N TRP A 19 13.27 -16.37 -10.45
CA TRP A 19 13.65 -14.96 -10.37
C TRP A 19 12.49 -13.95 -10.47
N ASP A 20 11.24 -14.38 -10.68
CA ASP A 20 10.06 -13.48 -10.82
C ASP A 20 9.34 -13.17 -9.49
N TRP A 21 9.94 -13.48 -8.34
CA TRP A 21 9.46 -12.98 -7.05
C TRP A 21 9.80 -11.48 -6.91
N PRO A 22 8.84 -10.58 -6.60
CA PRO A 22 9.01 -9.12 -6.66
C PRO A 22 10.02 -8.54 -5.66
N CYS A 23 10.76 -9.37 -4.93
CA CYS A 23 11.51 -9.00 -3.74
C CYS A 23 12.83 -9.79 -3.57
N PHE A 24 13.60 -10.00 -4.65
CA PHE A 24 14.95 -10.55 -4.56
C PHE A 24 16.03 -9.53 -4.99
N PRO A 25 17.15 -9.36 -4.23
CA PRO A 25 17.59 -10.15 -3.09
C PRO A 25 17.15 -9.51 -1.76
N LEU A 26 16.10 -10.06 -1.17
CA LEU A 26 16.00 -10.33 0.26
C LEU A 26 16.34 -9.18 1.24
N SER A 27 15.84 -7.97 1.00
CA SER A 27 15.63 -7.07 2.13
C SER A 27 14.51 -7.68 3.00
N LEU A 28 14.82 -7.98 4.26
CA LEU A 28 13.84 -8.34 5.29
C LEU A 28 12.53 -7.52 5.19
N PRO A 29 12.54 -6.18 5.02
CA PRO A 29 11.32 -5.39 4.91
C PRO A 29 10.39 -5.80 3.75
N CYS A 30 10.93 -6.15 2.59
CA CYS A 30 10.10 -6.52 1.44
C CYS A 30 9.33 -7.83 1.67
N ARG A 31 9.93 -8.80 2.36
CA ARG A 31 9.25 -10.05 2.73
C ARG A 31 8.06 -9.81 3.64
N TYR A 32 8.24 -8.97 4.67
CA TYR A 32 7.17 -8.67 5.62
C TYR A 32 6.06 -7.84 4.99
N PHE A 33 6.42 -6.89 4.12
CA PHE A 33 5.43 -6.11 3.37
C PHE A 33 4.57 -7.01 2.49
N PHE A 34 5.20 -7.85 1.67
CA PHE A 34 4.49 -8.76 0.77
C PHE A 34 3.62 -9.77 1.54
N SER A 35 4.16 -10.35 2.62
CA SER A 35 3.40 -11.25 3.49
C SER A 35 2.18 -10.55 4.10
N THR A 36 2.33 -9.31 4.55
CA THR A 36 1.22 -8.52 5.14
C THR A 36 0.11 -8.26 4.13
N VAL A 37 0.40 -8.05 2.85
CA VAL A 37 -0.65 -7.85 1.85
C VAL A 37 -1.28 -9.19 1.46
N LEU A 38 -0.46 -10.21 1.23
CA LEU A 38 -0.91 -11.52 0.77
C LEU A 38 -1.75 -12.26 1.82
N GLN A 39 -1.46 -12.10 3.11
CA GLN A 39 -2.23 -12.74 4.17
C GLN A 39 -3.72 -12.36 4.10
N PHE A 40 -4.05 -11.09 3.79
CA PHE A 40 -5.45 -10.64 3.72
C PHE A 40 -6.13 -11.14 2.44
N GLN A 41 -5.42 -11.24 1.32
CA GLN A 41 -5.96 -11.85 0.10
C GLN A 41 -6.32 -13.32 0.30
N ILE A 42 -5.40 -14.12 0.85
CA ILE A 42 -5.64 -15.54 1.12
C ILE A 42 -6.76 -15.69 2.15
N TYR A 43 -6.77 -14.87 3.20
CA TYR A 43 -7.82 -14.86 4.20
C TYR A 43 -9.20 -14.56 3.60
N ARG A 44 -9.31 -13.54 2.75
CA ARG A 44 -10.55 -13.20 2.03
C ARG A 44 -11.08 -14.36 1.20
N ALA A 45 -10.21 -15.03 0.44
CA ALA A 45 -10.60 -16.19 -0.36
C ALA A 45 -11.06 -17.37 0.52
N MET A 46 -10.34 -17.68 1.60
CA MET A 46 -10.73 -18.71 2.56
C MET A 46 -12.08 -18.41 3.20
N CYS A 47 -12.34 -17.16 3.57
CA CYS A 47 -13.60 -16.71 4.16
C CYS A 47 -14.78 -16.78 3.17
N ARG A 48 -14.52 -16.49 1.89
CA ARG A 48 -15.50 -16.62 0.81
C ARG A 48 -15.89 -18.09 0.61
N GLU A 49 -14.93 -18.99 0.55
CA GLU A 49 -15.16 -20.44 0.41
C GLU A 49 -15.79 -21.07 1.65
N ALA A 50 -15.49 -20.53 2.84
CA ALA A 50 -16.15 -20.94 4.09
C ALA A 50 -17.60 -20.45 4.19
N GLY A 51 -18.07 -19.58 3.29
CA GLY A 51 -19.41 -18.98 3.33
C GLY A 51 -19.64 -18.01 4.50
N GLN A 52 -18.56 -17.58 5.16
CA GLN A 52 -18.58 -16.67 6.31
C GLN A 52 -18.47 -15.20 5.90
N TYR A 53 -18.05 -14.93 4.66
CA TYR A 53 -17.90 -13.60 4.11
C TYR A 53 -18.67 -13.48 2.79
N ILE A 54 -19.47 -12.42 2.66
CA ILE A 54 -20.16 -12.04 1.43
C ILE A 54 -19.87 -10.56 1.17
N PRO A 55 -19.30 -10.18 0.00
CA PRO A 55 -19.05 -8.78 -0.32
C PRO A 55 -20.33 -7.94 -0.24
N GLY A 56 -20.31 -6.87 0.57
CA GLY A 56 -21.44 -5.94 0.74
C GLY A 56 -22.52 -6.35 1.74
N ASP A 57 -22.44 -7.54 2.36
CA ASP A 57 -23.38 -7.94 3.40
C ASP A 57 -22.89 -7.50 4.80
N PRO A 58 -23.60 -6.60 5.51
CA PRO A 58 -23.22 -6.17 6.86
C PRO A 58 -23.32 -7.29 7.91
N ARG A 59 -24.02 -8.40 7.62
CA ARG A 59 -24.12 -9.55 8.54
C ARG A 59 -22.92 -10.48 8.47
N LYS A 60 -22.15 -10.40 7.38
CA LYS A 60 -21.00 -11.28 7.11
C LYS A 60 -19.79 -10.46 6.65
N PRO A 61 -19.30 -9.51 7.47
CA PRO A 61 -18.15 -8.70 7.09
C PRO A 61 -16.84 -9.48 7.22
N LEU A 62 -15.84 -9.09 6.44
CA LEU A 62 -14.56 -9.81 6.38
C LEU A 62 -13.84 -9.88 7.75
N HIS A 63 -13.93 -8.83 8.56
CA HIS A 63 -13.26 -8.76 9.88
C HIS A 63 -13.91 -9.65 10.97
N GLN A 64 -15.08 -10.25 10.72
CA GLN A 64 -15.75 -11.18 11.65
C GLN A 64 -15.64 -12.64 11.20
N CYS A 65 -14.97 -12.91 10.09
CA CYS A 65 -14.90 -14.25 9.54
C CYS A 65 -14.14 -15.22 10.47
N ASP A 66 -14.76 -16.36 10.77
CA ASP A 66 -14.12 -17.47 11.47
C ASP A 66 -13.88 -18.67 10.54
N ILE A 67 -12.61 -19.01 10.33
CA ILE A 67 -12.17 -20.15 9.51
C ILE A 67 -12.03 -21.45 10.31
N TYR A 68 -12.33 -21.44 11.62
CA TYR A 68 -12.19 -22.60 12.49
C TYR A 68 -13.09 -23.76 12.09
N ARG A 69 -12.51 -24.97 11.93
CA ARG A 69 -13.18 -26.22 11.50
C ARG A 69 -13.79 -26.20 10.09
N GLN A 70 -13.40 -25.25 9.24
CA GLN A 70 -13.93 -25.15 7.88
C GLN A 70 -13.04 -25.91 6.88
N PRO A 71 -13.46 -27.08 6.37
CA PRO A 71 -12.65 -27.87 5.45
C PRO A 71 -12.49 -27.19 4.08
N ALA A 72 -13.47 -26.36 3.68
CA ALA A 72 -13.41 -25.60 2.43
C ALA A 72 -12.23 -24.62 2.42
N ALA A 73 -12.04 -23.86 3.50
CA ALA A 73 -10.88 -22.97 3.68
C ALA A 73 -9.56 -23.75 3.69
N GLY A 74 -9.51 -24.88 4.40
CA GLY A 74 -8.32 -25.74 4.45
C GLY A 74 -7.94 -26.31 3.08
N ASN A 75 -8.90 -26.61 2.21
CA ASN A 75 -8.65 -27.08 0.86
C ASN A 75 -7.96 -26.03 -0.02
N ILE A 76 -8.33 -24.75 0.13
CA ILE A 76 -7.65 -23.64 -0.56
C ILE A 76 -6.20 -23.54 -0.10
N LEU A 77 -5.97 -23.50 1.22
CA LEU A 77 -4.63 -23.40 1.78
C LEU A 77 -3.75 -24.60 1.37
N LYS A 78 -4.33 -25.82 1.38
CA LYS A 78 -3.65 -27.04 0.92
C LYS A 78 -3.24 -26.95 -0.54
N LYS A 79 -4.12 -26.49 -1.43
CA LYS A 79 -3.81 -26.32 -2.86
C LYS A 79 -2.67 -25.32 -3.07
N LEU A 80 -2.70 -24.20 -2.35
CA LEU A 80 -1.68 -23.15 -2.44
C LEU A 80 -0.32 -23.66 -1.94
N MET A 81 -0.29 -24.29 -0.75
CA MET A 81 0.96 -24.78 -0.16
C MET A 81 1.55 -26.01 -0.89
N ALA A 82 0.70 -26.85 -1.51
CA ALA A 82 1.15 -28.05 -2.21
C ALA A 82 2.07 -27.76 -3.41
N LYS A 83 1.96 -26.59 -4.03
CA LYS A 83 2.81 -26.18 -5.16
C LYS A 83 4.23 -25.80 -4.71
N GLY A 84 4.39 -25.33 -3.46
CA GLY A 84 5.68 -24.91 -2.93
C GLY A 84 6.37 -23.89 -3.86
N ALA A 85 7.64 -24.14 -4.17
CA ALA A 85 8.44 -23.31 -5.07
C ALA A 85 8.53 -23.87 -6.51
N SER A 86 7.66 -24.82 -6.88
CA SER A 86 7.72 -25.49 -8.20
C SER A 86 7.19 -24.63 -9.35
N GLN A 87 6.31 -23.67 -9.06
CA GLN A 87 5.70 -22.75 -10.02
C GLN A 87 5.92 -21.30 -9.57
N PRO A 88 5.91 -20.32 -10.48
CA PRO A 88 5.95 -18.91 -10.11
C PRO A 88 4.70 -18.55 -9.31
N TRP A 89 4.87 -17.66 -8.34
CA TRP A 89 3.84 -17.36 -7.34
C TRP A 89 2.57 -16.77 -7.93
N GLN A 90 2.67 -15.97 -8.99
CA GLN A 90 1.53 -15.39 -9.69
C GLN A 90 0.63 -16.49 -10.25
N GLU A 91 1.22 -17.55 -10.82
CA GLU A 91 0.46 -18.67 -11.38
C GLU A 91 -0.20 -19.48 -10.27
N VAL A 92 0.50 -19.70 -9.16
CA VAL A 92 -0.08 -20.38 -7.99
C VAL A 92 -1.27 -19.60 -7.43
N LEU A 93 -1.18 -18.27 -7.35
CA LEU A 93 -2.28 -17.43 -6.89
C LEU A 93 -3.44 -17.38 -7.89
N GLU A 94 -3.17 -17.26 -9.19
CA GLU A 94 -4.20 -17.31 -10.24
C GLU A 94 -4.97 -18.65 -10.19
N GLU A 95 -4.25 -19.77 -10.08
CA GLU A 95 -4.86 -21.11 -10.00
C GLU A 95 -5.72 -21.31 -8.74
N THR A 96 -5.40 -20.65 -7.63
CA THR A 96 -6.04 -20.89 -6.33
C THR A 96 -7.07 -19.83 -5.92
N LEU A 97 -6.78 -18.56 -6.18
CA LEU A 97 -7.57 -17.40 -5.77
C LEU A 97 -8.31 -16.75 -6.95
N GLN A 98 -8.05 -17.19 -8.20
CA GLN A 98 -8.53 -16.54 -9.43
C GLN A 98 -8.00 -15.11 -9.62
N ASP A 99 -6.90 -14.79 -8.92
CA ASP A 99 -6.18 -13.52 -9.04
C ASP A 99 -4.68 -13.78 -8.87
N GLY A 100 -3.91 -13.61 -9.93
CA GLY A 100 -2.46 -13.78 -9.96
C GLY A 100 -1.68 -12.54 -9.55
N ARG A 101 -2.35 -11.43 -9.22
CA ARG A 101 -1.70 -10.16 -8.85
C ARG A 101 -1.77 -9.94 -7.34
N LEU A 102 -0.82 -9.14 -6.85
CA LEU A 102 -0.90 -8.64 -5.48
C LEU A 102 -1.95 -7.52 -5.40
N ASP A 103 -3.09 -7.84 -4.81
CA ASP A 103 -4.21 -6.94 -4.54
C ASP A 103 -4.27 -6.38 -3.09
N GLY A 104 -4.24 -5.06 -2.95
CA GLY A 104 -4.42 -4.38 -1.66
C GLY A 104 -5.88 -4.21 -1.22
N SER A 105 -6.85 -4.57 -2.07
CA SER A 105 -8.28 -4.34 -1.78
C SER A 105 -8.75 -5.15 -0.58
N ALA A 106 -8.27 -6.39 -0.41
CA ALA A 106 -8.63 -7.23 0.74
C ALA A 106 -8.20 -6.63 2.08
N LEU A 107 -7.00 -6.02 2.12
CA LEU A 107 -6.50 -5.30 3.30
C LEU A 107 -7.38 -4.08 3.61
N ARG A 108 -7.69 -3.27 2.58
CA ARG A 108 -8.56 -2.09 2.74
C ARG A 108 -9.96 -2.47 3.21
N GLU A 109 -10.53 -3.53 2.63
CA GLU A 109 -11.86 -4.02 3.00
C GLU A 109 -11.93 -4.50 4.45
N TYR A 110 -10.87 -5.17 4.93
CA TYR A 110 -10.77 -5.59 6.33
C TYR A 110 -10.82 -4.39 7.29
N PHE A 111 -10.08 -3.33 6.97
CA PHE A 111 -9.97 -2.12 7.82
C PHE A 111 -11.02 -1.04 7.53
N ALA A 112 -11.89 -1.20 6.53
CA ALA A 112 -12.85 -0.18 6.13
C ALA A 112 -13.74 0.36 7.28
N PRO A 113 -14.29 -0.47 8.19
CA PRO A 113 -15.10 0.04 9.31
C PRO A 113 -14.28 0.88 10.29
N LEU A 114 -13.02 0.51 10.52
CA LEU A 114 -12.12 1.26 11.39
C LEU A 114 -11.71 2.58 10.75
N GLU A 115 -11.43 2.58 9.44
CA GLU A 115 -11.11 3.78 8.68
C GLU A 115 -12.26 4.80 8.73
N GLU A 116 -13.50 4.36 8.55
CA GLU A 116 -14.65 5.26 8.65
C GLU A 116 -14.86 5.79 10.06
N TRP A 117 -14.71 4.95 11.09
CA TRP A 117 -14.80 5.39 12.47
C TRP A 117 -13.72 6.42 12.82
N LEU A 118 -12.47 6.18 12.44
CA LEU A 118 -11.35 7.11 12.65
C LEU A 118 -11.57 8.43 11.91
N ARG A 119 -12.12 8.39 10.70
CA ARG A 119 -12.43 9.59 9.93
C ARG A 119 -13.46 10.47 10.64
N LEU A 120 -14.53 9.87 11.15
CA LEU A 120 -15.57 10.59 11.88
C LEU A 120 -15.04 11.15 13.21
N GLU A 121 -14.23 10.36 13.92
CA GLU A 121 -13.68 10.75 15.20
C GLU A 121 -12.69 11.91 15.07
N ASN A 122 -11.78 11.86 14.09
CA ASN A 122 -10.85 12.95 13.81
C ASN A 122 -11.57 14.26 13.45
N LEU A 123 -12.69 14.19 12.74
CA LEU A 123 -13.53 15.35 12.44
C LEU A 123 -14.24 15.88 13.70
N ARG A 124 -14.65 14.99 14.60
CA ARG A 124 -15.32 15.34 15.86
C ARG A 124 -14.38 16.04 16.84
N THR A 125 -13.13 15.57 16.93
CA THR A 125 -12.10 16.12 17.83
C THR A 125 -11.27 17.23 17.19
N ASN A 126 -11.41 17.45 15.89
CA ASN A 126 -10.64 18.42 15.10
C ASN A 126 -9.13 18.17 15.18
N GLU A 127 -8.73 16.90 15.08
CA GLU A 127 -7.34 16.46 15.13
C GLU A 127 -6.63 16.72 13.79
N TYR A 128 -5.35 17.09 13.88
CA TYR A 128 -4.53 17.32 12.69
C TYR A 128 -4.08 15.98 12.08
N VAL A 129 -4.48 15.71 10.83
CA VAL A 129 -4.09 14.50 10.09
C VAL A 129 -2.87 14.79 9.23
N GLY A 130 -1.75 14.15 9.58
CA GLY A 130 -0.48 14.27 8.88
C GLY A 130 0.67 14.52 9.86
N TRP A 131 1.87 14.69 9.31
CA TRP A 131 3.05 15.06 10.08
C TRP A 131 3.64 16.33 9.47
N ASN A 132 4.07 17.26 10.32
CA ASN A 132 4.95 18.33 9.85
C ASN A 132 6.35 17.76 9.68
N TYR A 133 7.04 18.16 8.62
CA TYR A 133 8.41 17.74 8.40
C TYR A 133 9.34 18.62 9.25
N ASP A 134 9.80 18.11 10.39
CA ASP A 134 10.68 18.87 11.31
C ASP A 134 12.13 19.00 10.82
N GLY A 135 12.45 18.58 9.59
CA GLY A 135 13.67 19.00 8.87
C GLY A 135 15.02 18.53 9.40
N ASP A 136 15.09 17.89 10.57
CA ASP A 136 16.34 17.87 11.34
C ASP A 136 16.79 16.48 11.81
N TYR A 137 16.48 15.41 11.06
CA TYR A 137 17.07 14.09 11.36
C TYR A 137 18.50 13.94 10.84
N CYS A 138 18.88 14.73 9.82
CA CYS A 138 20.22 14.68 9.24
C CYS A 138 21.09 15.89 9.63
N LYS A 139 20.50 17.03 10.01
CA LYS A 139 21.29 18.24 10.25
C LYS A 139 22.07 18.17 11.57
N ARG A 140 21.56 17.52 12.63
CA ARG A 140 22.35 17.19 13.84
C ARG A 140 23.57 16.29 13.58
N SER A 141 23.41 15.29 12.71
CA SER A 141 24.45 14.30 12.37
C SER A 141 25.49 14.86 11.39
N ILE A 142 25.06 15.76 10.49
CA ILE A 142 25.91 16.45 9.51
C ILE A 142 26.71 17.59 10.15
N GLU A 143 26.12 18.36 11.08
CA GLU A 143 26.82 19.39 11.86
C GLU A 143 27.94 18.77 12.72
N THR A 144 27.69 17.58 13.27
CA THR A 144 28.70 16.82 14.03
C THR A 144 29.82 16.27 13.14
N ALA A 145 29.55 16.01 11.85
CA ALA A 145 30.51 15.47 10.88
C ALA A 145 31.21 16.55 10.02
N GLY A 146 30.85 17.83 10.16
CA GLY A 146 31.48 18.94 9.44
C GLY A 146 31.27 18.93 7.91
N LEU A 147 30.22 18.26 7.41
CA LEU A 147 29.94 18.16 5.97
C LEU A 147 28.97 19.25 5.52
N GLN A 148 29.20 19.88 4.37
CA GLN A 148 28.25 20.80 3.74
C GLN A 148 27.40 20.04 2.72
N ILE A 149 26.07 20.07 2.84
CA ILE A 149 25.16 19.51 1.82
C ILE A 149 24.32 20.64 1.23
N PHE A 150 24.45 20.87 -0.09
CA PHE A 150 23.51 21.66 -0.88
C PHE A 150 22.43 20.71 -1.45
N GLY A 151 21.19 20.87 -1.01
CA GLY A 151 20.01 20.31 -1.69
C GLY A 151 19.15 19.38 -0.83
N GLY A 152 18.04 19.92 -0.31
CA GLY A 152 16.90 19.14 0.18
C GLY A 152 15.76 19.19 -0.85
N TYR A 153 15.48 18.07 -1.52
CA TYR A 153 14.56 17.99 -2.66
C TYR A 153 13.11 17.59 -2.29
N TYR A 154 12.66 17.83 -1.05
CA TYR A 154 11.27 17.55 -0.64
C TYR A 154 10.73 18.67 0.22
N ASN A 155 10.19 19.69 -0.45
CA ASN A 155 9.14 20.59 0.05
C ASN A 155 8.59 21.38 -1.15
N GLY A 156 7.92 20.67 -2.05
CA GLY A 156 7.14 21.23 -3.14
C GLY A 156 5.65 21.05 -2.90
N GLY A 157 5.18 21.25 -1.67
CA GLY A 157 3.75 21.42 -1.43
C GLY A 157 3.36 22.80 -1.90
N GLU A 158 2.67 22.91 -3.04
CA GLU A 158 2.02 24.16 -3.45
C GLU A 158 1.14 24.63 -2.29
N ARG A 159 1.53 25.73 -1.66
CA ARG A 159 0.58 26.54 -0.89
C ARG A 159 -0.46 26.98 -1.92
N GLN A 160 -1.69 26.51 -1.79
CA GLN A 160 -2.82 27.14 -2.46
C GLN A 160 -2.85 28.60 -1.99
N GLY A 161 -2.25 29.49 -2.77
CA GLY A 161 -2.48 30.91 -2.64
C GLY A 161 -3.98 31.09 -2.80
N ALA A 162 -4.63 31.60 -1.76
CA ALA A 162 -6.01 32.00 -1.82
C ALA A 162 -6.19 32.88 -3.06
N SER A 163 -6.90 32.37 -4.07
CA SER A 163 -7.31 33.15 -5.23
C SER A 163 -8.24 34.24 -4.72
N SER A 164 -7.69 35.43 -4.49
CA SER A 164 -8.47 36.60 -4.14
C SER A 164 -9.19 37.08 -5.39
N SER A 165 -10.37 36.50 -5.63
CA SER A 165 -11.35 36.93 -6.64
C SER A 165 -11.66 38.43 -6.58
N LEU A 166 -11.34 39.09 -5.46
CA LEU A 166 -11.40 40.53 -5.25
C LEU A 166 -10.48 41.34 -6.19
N GLY A 167 -9.31 40.81 -6.59
CA GLY A 167 -8.39 41.53 -7.47
C GLY A 167 -8.89 41.65 -8.91
N ILE A 168 -9.57 40.62 -9.41
CA ILE A 168 -10.12 40.59 -10.77
C ILE A 168 -11.35 41.50 -10.87
N LEU A 169 -12.20 41.51 -9.83
CA LEU A 169 -13.36 42.40 -9.75
C LEU A 169 -12.93 43.87 -9.70
N PHE A 170 -11.86 44.21 -8.98
CA PHE A 170 -11.36 45.58 -8.91
C PHE A 170 -10.86 46.07 -10.27
N PHE A 171 -10.15 45.21 -11.02
CA PHE A 171 -9.64 45.56 -12.34
C PHE A 171 -10.76 45.77 -13.37
N TRP A 172 -11.81 44.94 -13.33
CA TRP A 172 -12.98 45.09 -14.19
C TRP A 172 -13.79 46.35 -13.86
N ILE A 173 -13.97 46.68 -12.58
CA ILE A 173 -14.67 47.90 -12.16
C ILE A 173 -13.91 49.15 -12.63
N CYS A 174 -12.58 49.19 -12.47
CA CYS A 174 -11.77 50.32 -12.94
C CYS A 174 -11.81 50.47 -14.48
N PHE A 175 -11.80 49.37 -15.23
CA PHE A 175 -11.83 49.44 -16.69
C PHE A 175 -13.20 49.87 -17.22
N TYR A 176 -14.29 49.41 -16.59
CA TYR A 176 -15.66 49.76 -16.99
C TYR A 176 -16.02 51.21 -16.63
N PHE A 177 -15.52 51.73 -15.51
CA PHE A 177 -15.70 53.15 -15.15
C PHE A 177 -14.76 54.09 -15.93
N GLY A 178 -13.56 53.63 -16.29
CA GLY A 178 -12.60 54.43 -17.07
C GLY A 178 -13.02 54.67 -18.53
N THR A 179 -13.79 53.75 -19.13
CA THR A 179 -14.32 53.90 -20.49
C THR A 179 -15.65 54.66 -20.56
N LEU A 180 -16.27 55.00 -19.42
CA LEU A 180 -17.51 55.78 -19.35
C LEU A 180 -17.26 57.29 -19.09
N LEU A 181 -16.00 57.69 -18.90
CA LEU A 181 -15.61 59.07 -18.51
C LEU A 181 -14.55 59.69 -19.44
N ILE A 182 -14.53 59.23 -20.70
CA ILE A 182 -13.91 59.85 -21.88
C ILE A 182 -14.94 59.81 -22.99
#